data_AF-A0A524F2G4-F1
#
_entry.id   AF-A0A524F2G4-F1
#
_cell.length_a   1.000
_cell.length_b   1.000
_cell.length_c   1.000
_cell.angle_alpha   90.00
_cell.angle_beta   90.00
_cell.angle_gamma   90.00
#
_symmetry.space_group_name_H-M   'P 1'
#
loop_
_entity.id
_entity.type
_entity.pdbx_description
1 polymer ?
#
loop_
_entity_poly.entity_id
_entity_poly.type
_entity_poly.pdbx_seq_one_letter_code
_entity_poly.pdbx_strand_id
1 'polypeptide(L)'
;VPFLVPDTVIRFSNDTSARTNKEKTLASFKKIDSKNPFYAMKYYGDYDFQEIIVNGRYLYSDIDIDEGWGCTCFAALNFTEPIYGRNFDWRDDGALFLYTQPSYGFSSISTVNLGILGLDPSIDLENPTIQERLLLAPHYLMDGMNEVGLVVGIMAINRASRTYNSSQVTISSLDIVRLALEFASTVDEALFLWENYNIQFDSVPIHYLIADCEGNSAIVEWIDGDMFVYHNKNEWQVSTNFIFTDGISSCWRYQTATQMLQECDGYVKMEKGMEILEACSQDDWTRWSNVYNLKTLEIHITVNTNYQTIYTFQM
;
A
#
# COMPACT_ATOMS: atom_id res chain seq x y z
N VAL A 1 -10.02 -0.64 -30.04
CA VAL A 1 -9.40 -1.15 -28.81
C VAL A 1 -8.17 -1.96 -29.21
N PRO A 2 -6.95 -1.40 -29.20
CA PRO A 2 -5.76 -2.22 -29.23
C PRO A 2 -5.15 -2.30 -27.82
N PHE A 3 -4.92 -3.53 -27.41
CA PHE A 3 -4.09 -4.04 -26.32
C PHE A 3 -3.09 -3.01 -25.75
N LEU A 4 -3.19 -2.76 -24.44
CA LEU A 4 -2.10 -2.21 -23.64
C LEU A 4 -0.96 -3.25 -23.67
N VAL A 5 0.18 -2.86 -24.23
CA VAL A 5 1.40 -3.68 -24.31
C VAL A 5 2.08 -3.62 -22.94
N PRO A 6 2.66 -4.73 -22.43
CA PRO A 6 3.38 -4.79 -21.15
C PRO A 6 4.47 -3.70 -20.93
N ASP A 7 4.92 -3.01 -21.97
CA ASP A 7 5.92 -1.92 -21.86
C ASP A 7 5.32 -0.51 -22.02
N THR A 8 4.00 -0.34 -21.90
CA THR A 8 3.35 0.98 -22.00
C THR A 8 3.18 1.57 -20.61
N VAL A 9 3.89 2.67 -20.32
CA VAL A 9 3.67 3.46 -19.09
C VAL A 9 2.21 3.90 -19.03
N ILE A 10 1.48 3.41 -18.03
CA ILE A 10 0.07 3.77 -17.84
C ILE A 10 0.03 5.13 -17.14
N ARG A 11 -0.45 6.15 -17.87
CA ARG A 11 -0.71 7.49 -17.32
C ARG A 11 -2.21 7.71 -17.13
N PHE A 12 -2.60 8.35 -16.03
CA PHE A 12 -3.98 8.76 -15.82
C PHE A 12 -4.27 10.04 -16.62
N SER A 13 -5.28 10.01 -17.49
CA SER A 13 -5.74 11.21 -18.23
C SER A 13 -6.78 11.99 -17.42
N ASN A 14 -6.88 13.30 -17.67
CA ASN A 14 -7.92 14.14 -17.07
C ASN A 14 -9.20 14.10 -17.94
N ASP A 15 -10.34 13.72 -17.35
CA ASP A 15 -11.66 13.82 -17.99
C ASP A 15 -12.25 15.22 -17.82
N THR A 16 -12.45 15.94 -18.93
CA THR A 16 -12.99 17.31 -18.98
C THR A 16 -14.51 17.36 -19.20
N SER A 17 -15.22 16.23 -19.16
CA SER A 17 -16.67 16.20 -19.32
C SER A 17 -17.41 16.76 -18.09
N ALA A 18 -18.63 17.28 -18.31
CA ALA A 18 -19.52 17.83 -17.28
C ALA A 18 -20.18 16.70 -16.45
N ARG A 19 -19.38 16.00 -15.66
CA ARG A 19 -19.77 14.93 -14.74
C ARG A 19 -19.47 15.34 -13.30
N THR A 20 -20.24 14.86 -12.34
CA THR A 20 -19.91 14.94 -10.91
C THR A 20 -18.61 14.19 -10.62
N ASN A 21 -17.94 14.50 -9.51
CA ASN A 21 -16.71 13.80 -9.10
C ASN A 21 -16.92 12.29 -8.98
N LYS A 22 -18.04 11.85 -8.38
CA LYS A 22 -18.45 10.44 -8.32
C LYS A 22 -18.52 9.78 -9.69
N GLU A 23 -19.21 10.40 -10.65
CA GLU A 23 -19.36 9.86 -12.00
C GLU A 23 -18.02 9.81 -12.74
N LYS A 24 -17.14 10.80 -12.55
CA LYS A 24 -15.78 10.79 -13.11
C LYS A 24 -14.93 9.67 -12.53
N THR A 25 -15.00 9.45 -11.21
CA THR A 25 -14.30 8.36 -10.52
C THR A 25 -14.71 7.01 -11.10
N LEU A 26 -16.01 6.70 -11.08
CA LEU A 26 -16.51 5.40 -11.56
C LEU A 26 -16.23 5.20 -13.06
N ALA A 27 -16.38 6.23 -13.89
CA ALA A 27 -16.07 6.15 -15.32
C ALA A 27 -14.58 5.95 -15.62
N SER A 28 -13.69 6.19 -14.67
CA SER A 28 -12.24 5.98 -14.82
C SER A 28 -11.80 4.56 -14.46
N PHE A 29 -12.66 3.76 -13.81
CA PHE A 29 -12.37 2.39 -13.45
C PHE A 29 -12.20 1.54 -14.72
N LYS A 30 -11.05 0.89 -14.85
CA LYS A 30 -10.70 0.10 -16.04
C LYS A 30 -9.96 -1.17 -15.65
N LYS A 31 -10.28 -2.26 -16.34
CA LYS A 31 -9.49 -3.51 -16.29
C LYS A 31 -8.20 -3.33 -17.10
N ILE A 32 -7.06 -3.63 -16.50
CA ILE A 32 -5.72 -3.48 -17.10
C ILE A 32 -5.26 -4.80 -17.71
N ASP A 33 -5.46 -5.90 -16.99
CA ASP A 33 -5.13 -7.25 -17.46
C ASP A 33 -6.42 -8.00 -17.82
N SER A 34 -6.51 -8.54 -19.04
CA SER A 34 -7.69 -9.30 -19.46
C SER A 34 -7.80 -10.67 -18.80
N LYS A 35 -6.68 -11.23 -18.32
CA LYS A 35 -6.57 -12.57 -17.73
C LYS A 35 -6.60 -12.56 -16.21
N ASN A 36 -6.09 -11.49 -15.59
CA ASN A 36 -6.02 -11.36 -14.14
C ASN A 36 -6.99 -10.28 -13.64
N PRO A 37 -7.48 -10.36 -12.38
CA PRO A 37 -8.35 -9.34 -11.79
C PRO A 37 -7.55 -8.09 -11.38
N PHE A 38 -6.90 -7.44 -12.35
CA PHE A 38 -6.09 -6.23 -12.13
C PHE A 38 -6.71 -5.01 -12.82
N TYR A 39 -6.96 -3.97 -12.02
CA TYR A 39 -7.71 -2.79 -12.41
C TYR A 39 -6.95 -1.51 -12.05
N ALA A 40 -7.32 -0.40 -12.67
CA ALA A 40 -6.87 0.93 -12.27
C ALA A 40 -8.03 1.93 -12.23
N MET A 41 -7.94 2.93 -11.37
CA MET A 41 -8.94 4.00 -11.23
C MET A 41 -8.29 5.32 -10.80
N LYS A 42 -8.80 6.44 -11.32
CA LYS A 42 -8.49 7.78 -10.81
C LYS A 42 -9.67 8.26 -9.96
N TYR A 43 -9.40 8.55 -8.70
CA TYR A 43 -10.39 9.16 -7.83
C TYR A 43 -10.41 10.68 -8.00
N TYR A 44 -11.60 11.23 -8.20
CA TYR A 44 -11.83 12.67 -8.29
C TYR A 44 -12.54 13.18 -7.05
N GLY A 45 -12.07 14.31 -6.52
CA GLY A 45 -12.66 14.98 -5.36
C GLY A 45 -12.19 14.43 -4.03
N ASP A 46 -12.81 14.94 -2.97
CA ASP A 46 -12.64 14.42 -1.62
C ASP A 46 -13.47 13.14 -1.43
N TYR A 47 -12.96 12.22 -0.62
CA TYR A 47 -13.62 10.98 -0.19
C TYR A 47 -13.98 11.10 1.30
N ASP A 48 -14.53 12.25 1.67
CA ASP A 48 -14.85 12.65 3.04
C ASP A 48 -13.65 12.65 4.01
N PHE A 49 -12.40 12.52 3.53
CA PHE A 49 -11.26 12.23 4.39
C PHE A 49 -10.92 13.38 5.33
N GLN A 50 -11.09 14.64 4.89
CA GLN A 50 -10.98 15.80 5.78
C GLN A 50 -11.95 15.74 6.97
N GLU A 51 -13.18 15.24 6.73
CA GLU A 51 -14.15 15.07 7.81
C GLU A 51 -13.72 13.95 8.77
N ILE A 52 -13.18 12.85 8.23
CA ILE A 52 -12.69 11.70 9.02
C ILE A 52 -11.55 12.12 9.95
N ILE A 53 -10.54 12.85 9.47
CA ILE A 53 -9.37 13.22 10.27
C ILE A 53 -9.68 14.31 11.32
N VAL A 54 -10.82 15.00 11.22
CA VAL A 54 -11.27 16.02 12.19
C VAL A 54 -12.25 15.45 13.21
N ASN A 55 -13.24 14.69 12.74
CA ASN A 55 -14.36 14.23 13.59
C ASN A 55 -14.24 12.77 14.01
N GLY A 56 -13.37 12.01 13.33
CA GLY A 56 -13.34 10.56 13.43
C GLY A 56 -14.52 9.95 12.68
N ARG A 57 -14.24 8.92 11.89
CA ARG A 57 -15.28 8.06 11.32
C ARG A 57 -14.69 6.67 11.22
N TYR A 58 -15.45 5.70 11.68
CA TYR A 58 -15.03 4.32 11.58
C TYR A 58 -15.79 3.62 10.46
N LEU A 59 -15.03 3.17 9.46
CA LEU A 59 -15.51 2.27 8.42
C LEU A 59 -15.02 0.87 8.80
N TYR A 60 -15.87 0.10 9.48
CA TYR A 60 -15.55 -1.27 9.86
C TYR A 60 -15.47 -2.15 8.62
N SER A 61 -14.36 -2.86 8.44
CA SER A 61 -14.31 -4.02 7.55
C SER A 61 -14.27 -5.31 8.38
N ASP A 62 -15.26 -6.17 8.16
CA ASP A 62 -15.25 -7.52 8.74
C ASP A 62 -14.45 -8.41 7.80
N ILE A 63 -13.22 -8.74 8.19
CA ILE A 63 -12.33 -9.60 7.40
C ILE A 63 -12.17 -10.91 8.15
N ASP A 64 -12.59 -12.01 7.51
CA ASP A 64 -12.37 -13.37 8.01
C ASP A 64 -10.87 -13.71 7.94
N ILE A 65 -10.29 -14.06 9.09
CA ILE A 65 -8.89 -14.48 9.20
C ILE A 65 -8.74 -15.92 8.69
N ASP A 66 -7.79 -16.16 7.79
CA ASP A 66 -7.37 -17.47 7.31
C ASP A 66 -5.91 -17.73 7.67
N GLU A 67 -5.51 -18.99 7.63
CA GLU A 67 -4.11 -19.39 7.77
C GLU A 67 -3.41 -19.33 6.40
N GLY A 68 -2.15 -18.89 6.35
CA GLY A 68 -1.28 -18.98 5.16
C GLY A 68 -0.83 -17.66 4.53
N TRP A 69 -1.30 -16.52 5.03
CA TRP A 69 -0.89 -15.20 4.52
C TRP A 69 0.48 -14.76 5.01
N GLY A 70 1.19 -13.97 4.19
CA GLY A 70 2.59 -13.65 4.46
C GLY A 70 3.18 -12.47 3.68
N CYS A 71 2.69 -11.25 3.87
CA CYS A 71 3.26 -10.08 3.19
C CYS A 71 4.75 -9.84 3.50
N THR A 72 5.49 -9.33 2.51
CA THR A 72 6.91 -8.94 2.65
C THR A 72 7.05 -7.50 2.20
N CYS A 73 7.71 -6.66 3.00
CA CYS A 73 8.14 -5.33 2.57
C CYS A 73 9.64 -5.14 2.75
N PHE A 74 10.26 -4.36 1.88
CA PHE A 74 11.63 -3.88 2.08
C PHE A 74 11.81 -2.47 1.53
N ALA A 75 12.79 -1.76 2.07
CA ALA A 75 13.32 -0.51 1.54
C ALA A 75 14.80 -0.71 1.22
N ALA A 76 15.24 -0.24 0.06
CA ALA A 76 16.65 -0.21 -0.36
C ALA A 76 17.01 1.24 -0.69
N LEU A 77 17.84 1.82 0.18
CA LEU A 77 18.03 3.27 0.31
C LEU A 77 19.43 3.71 -0.17
N ASN A 78 20.34 2.75 -0.37
CA ASN A 78 21.71 2.98 -0.84
C ASN A 78 21.80 3.21 -2.37
N PHE A 79 20.92 4.01 -2.94
CA PHE A 79 20.97 4.31 -4.37
C PHE A 79 20.65 5.77 -4.61
N THR A 80 21.12 6.33 -5.73
CA THR A 80 20.74 7.70 -6.10
C THR A 80 19.24 7.84 -6.24
N GLU A 81 18.56 6.75 -6.56
CA GLU A 81 17.11 6.58 -6.66
C GLU A 81 16.68 5.43 -5.72
N PRO A 82 16.36 5.72 -4.44
CA PRO A 82 15.95 4.70 -3.49
C PRO A 82 14.66 4.01 -3.94
N ILE A 83 14.52 2.73 -3.57
CA ILE A 83 13.35 1.92 -3.93
C ILE A 83 12.69 1.27 -2.71
N TYR A 84 11.42 0.92 -2.86
CA TYR A 84 10.65 0.17 -1.89
C TYR A 84 9.93 -0.99 -2.57
N GLY A 85 10.01 -2.19 -2.01
CA GLY A 85 9.36 -3.39 -2.53
C GLY A 85 8.30 -3.94 -1.58
N ARG A 86 7.22 -4.49 -2.13
CA ARG A 86 6.18 -5.20 -1.38
C ARG A 86 5.60 -6.39 -2.12
N ASN A 87 5.47 -7.53 -1.44
CA ASN A 87 4.53 -8.60 -1.79
C ASN A 87 3.28 -8.48 -0.93
N PHE A 88 2.11 -8.59 -1.57
CA PHE A 88 0.84 -8.78 -0.89
C PHE A 88 0.38 -10.22 -1.05
N ASP A 89 0.34 -10.93 0.07
CA ASP A 89 0.00 -12.35 0.12
C ASP A 89 -1.35 -12.52 0.81
N TRP A 90 -2.36 -12.89 0.03
CA TRP A 90 -3.75 -12.91 0.46
C TRP A 90 -4.58 -13.92 -0.34
N ARG A 91 -5.86 -14.05 0.00
CA ARG A 91 -6.86 -14.80 -0.78
C ARG A 91 -6.96 -14.25 -2.22
N ASP A 92 -7.58 -15.02 -3.10
CA ASP A 92 -7.73 -14.72 -4.53
C ASP A 92 -8.67 -13.52 -4.79
N ASP A 93 -8.21 -12.33 -4.44
CA ASP A 93 -8.89 -11.06 -4.62
C ASP A 93 -8.26 -10.25 -5.75
N GLY A 94 -9.06 -9.38 -6.36
CA GLY A 94 -8.58 -8.45 -7.37
C GLY A 94 -7.75 -7.30 -6.78
N ALA A 95 -6.79 -6.81 -7.56
CA ALA A 95 -5.99 -5.63 -7.24
C ALA A 95 -6.52 -4.41 -7.99
N LEU A 96 -6.69 -3.30 -7.26
CA LEU A 96 -7.01 -2.00 -7.82
C LEU A 96 -5.85 -1.03 -7.58
N PHE A 97 -5.26 -0.55 -8.65
CA PHE A 97 -4.29 0.53 -8.63
C PHE A 97 -5.01 1.89 -8.67
N LEU A 98 -5.00 2.59 -7.54
CA LEU A 98 -5.77 3.80 -7.31
C LEU A 98 -4.87 5.03 -7.30
N TYR A 99 -5.18 6.00 -8.16
CA TYR A 99 -4.59 7.35 -8.10
C TYR A 99 -5.55 8.32 -7.42
N THR A 100 -5.08 9.03 -6.40
CA THR A 100 -5.82 10.11 -5.74
C THR A 100 -5.08 11.43 -5.86
N GLN A 101 -5.83 12.53 -5.97
CA GLN A 101 -5.29 13.88 -6.06
C GLN A 101 -6.22 14.83 -5.29
N PRO A 102 -6.21 14.78 -3.94
CA PRO A 102 -6.99 15.70 -3.13
C PRO A 102 -6.52 17.15 -3.37
N SER A 103 -7.40 18.13 -3.16
CA SER A 103 -7.05 19.55 -3.33
C SER A 103 -6.25 20.14 -2.17
N TYR A 104 -6.02 19.35 -1.13
CA TYR A 104 -5.57 19.79 0.20
C TYR A 104 -4.33 19.05 0.72
N GLY A 105 -3.81 18.10 -0.05
CA GLY A 105 -2.67 17.27 0.31
C GLY A 105 -2.01 16.72 -0.95
N PHE A 106 -1.00 15.88 -0.75
CA PHE A 106 -0.25 15.26 -1.84
C PHE A 106 -1.11 14.33 -2.68
N SER A 107 -0.83 14.30 -3.98
CA SER A 107 -1.31 13.22 -4.84
C SER A 107 -0.58 11.91 -4.50
N SER A 108 -1.24 10.78 -4.73
CA SER A 108 -0.66 9.47 -4.41
C SER A 108 -1.18 8.36 -5.30
N ILE A 109 -0.39 7.30 -5.35
CA ILE A 109 -0.74 6.03 -5.96
C ILE A 109 -0.77 4.98 -4.86
N SER A 110 -1.82 4.17 -4.82
CA SER A 110 -2.01 3.11 -3.81
C SER A 110 -2.59 1.85 -4.41
N THR A 111 -2.27 0.68 -3.86
CA THR A 111 -2.90 -0.58 -4.25
C THR A 111 -3.97 -0.98 -3.24
N VAL A 112 -5.16 -1.27 -3.73
CA VAL A 112 -6.36 -1.62 -2.95
C VAL A 112 -6.72 -3.07 -3.24
N ASN A 113 -7.02 -3.84 -2.19
CA ASN A 113 -7.63 -5.16 -2.33
C ASN A 113 -9.13 -4.99 -2.59
N LEU A 114 -9.63 -5.46 -3.75
CA LEU A 114 -11.05 -5.37 -4.10
C LEU A 114 -11.95 -6.27 -3.23
N GLY A 115 -11.46 -7.42 -2.77
CA GLY A 115 -12.18 -8.29 -1.84
C GLY A 115 -12.53 -7.60 -0.52
N ILE A 116 -11.67 -6.70 0.00
CA ILE A 116 -11.96 -5.89 1.20
C ILE A 116 -13.13 -4.91 0.95
N LEU A 117 -13.35 -4.47 -0.29
CA LEU A 117 -14.54 -3.71 -0.68
C LEU A 117 -15.78 -4.61 -0.88
N GLY A 118 -15.67 -5.91 -0.63
CA GLY A 118 -16.67 -6.92 -0.96
C GLY A 118 -16.90 -7.02 -2.47
N LEU A 119 -15.84 -6.83 -3.26
CA LEU A 119 -15.81 -6.93 -4.72
C LEU A 119 -14.91 -8.12 -5.12
N ASP A 120 -15.25 -9.31 -4.61
CA ASP A 120 -14.55 -10.55 -4.94
C ASP A 120 -14.74 -10.95 -6.42
N PRO A 121 -13.94 -11.90 -6.96
CA PRO A 121 -13.99 -12.25 -8.39
C PRO A 121 -15.34 -12.79 -8.90
N SER A 122 -16.24 -13.23 -8.02
CA SER A 122 -17.58 -13.71 -8.41
C SER A 122 -18.56 -12.57 -8.69
N ILE A 123 -18.22 -11.35 -8.29
CA ILE A 123 -19.06 -10.17 -8.40
C ILE A 123 -18.99 -9.58 -9.82
N ASP A 124 -20.16 -9.28 -10.38
CA ASP A 124 -20.27 -8.53 -11.63
C ASP A 124 -19.94 -7.05 -11.42
N LEU A 125 -18.70 -6.70 -11.74
CA LEU A 125 -18.20 -5.33 -11.66
C LEU A 125 -18.81 -4.38 -12.70
N GLU A 126 -19.59 -4.86 -13.67
CA GLU A 126 -20.33 -3.98 -14.60
C GLU A 126 -21.65 -3.48 -13.98
N ASN A 127 -22.09 -4.05 -12.85
CA ASN A 127 -23.30 -3.61 -12.17
C ASN A 127 -23.08 -2.23 -11.51
N PRO A 128 -23.81 -1.16 -11.91
CA PRO A 128 -23.58 0.19 -11.40
C PRO A 128 -23.78 0.35 -9.89
N THR A 129 -24.70 -0.42 -9.29
CA THR A 129 -24.96 -0.35 -7.85
C THR A 129 -23.79 -0.93 -7.05
N ILE A 130 -23.17 -1.97 -7.59
CA ILE A 130 -22.00 -2.63 -7.00
C ILE A 130 -20.77 -1.74 -7.17
N GLN A 131 -20.61 -1.11 -8.35
CA GLN A 131 -19.51 -0.18 -8.62
C GLN A 131 -19.46 0.99 -7.63
N GLU A 132 -20.58 1.41 -7.02
CA GLU A 132 -20.55 2.48 -6.01
C GLU A 132 -19.62 2.17 -4.83
N ARG A 133 -19.36 0.89 -4.53
CA ARG A 133 -18.40 0.49 -3.48
C ARG A 133 -16.97 0.91 -3.79
N LEU A 134 -16.62 1.08 -5.06
CA LEU A 134 -15.31 1.61 -5.47
C LEU A 134 -15.07 3.02 -4.94
N LEU A 135 -16.12 3.76 -4.58
CA LEU A 135 -15.97 5.09 -3.98
C LEU A 135 -15.35 5.04 -2.58
N LEU A 136 -15.32 3.87 -1.94
CA LEU A 136 -14.65 3.67 -0.65
C LEU A 136 -13.17 3.30 -0.81
N ALA A 137 -12.70 3.01 -2.02
CA ALA A 137 -11.34 2.53 -2.29
C ALA A 137 -10.22 3.37 -1.64
N PRO A 138 -10.30 4.71 -1.55
CA PRO A 138 -9.26 5.51 -0.89
C PRO A 138 -8.97 5.16 0.57
N HIS A 139 -9.91 4.51 1.28
CA HIS A 139 -9.79 4.10 2.69
C HIS A 139 -9.26 2.68 2.90
N TYR A 140 -9.20 1.86 1.84
CA TYR A 140 -8.87 0.43 1.93
C TYR A 140 -7.56 0.08 1.20
N LEU A 141 -6.59 0.98 1.28
CA LEU A 141 -5.28 0.79 0.67
C LEU A 141 -4.39 -0.17 1.49
N MET A 142 -3.66 -1.02 0.79
CA MET A 142 -2.73 -2.00 1.36
C MET A 142 -1.27 -1.48 1.32
N ASP A 143 -1.01 -0.58 0.38
CA ASP A 143 0.25 0.13 0.21
C ASP A 143 0.01 1.41 -0.59
N GLY A 144 0.98 2.31 -0.61
CA GLY A 144 0.99 3.44 -1.52
C GLY A 144 2.21 4.34 -1.37
N MET A 145 2.42 5.18 -2.39
CA MET A 145 3.46 6.20 -2.45
C MET A 145 2.86 7.54 -2.87
N ASN A 146 3.28 8.63 -2.24
CA ASN A 146 2.86 9.98 -2.61
C ASN A 146 3.84 10.68 -3.56
N GLU A 147 3.42 11.84 -4.10
CA GLU A 147 4.15 12.57 -5.14
C GLU A 147 5.50 13.16 -4.72
N VAL A 148 5.88 13.01 -3.45
CA VAL A 148 7.18 13.42 -2.92
C VAL A 148 8.05 12.22 -2.48
N GLY A 149 7.58 10.99 -2.73
CA GLY A 149 8.37 9.78 -2.53
C GLY A 149 8.26 9.16 -1.15
N LEU A 150 7.30 9.57 -0.32
CA LEU A 150 6.96 8.85 0.91
C LEU A 150 6.11 7.63 0.55
N VAL A 151 6.53 6.45 1.00
CA VAL A 151 5.86 5.18 0.72
C VAL A 151 5.55 4.46 2.03
N VAL A 152 4.41 3.77 2.07
CA VAL A 152 4.01 2.94 3.21
C VAL A 152 3.46 1.61 2.70
N GLY A 153 3.88 0.52 3.33
CA GLY A 153 3.26 -0.79 3.17
C GLY A 153 2.80 -1.35 4.51
N ILE A 154 1.70 -2.10 4.49
CA ILE A 154 1.16 -2.78 5.69
C ILE A 154 1.40 -4.28 5.64
N MET A 155 1.62 -4.87 6.81
CA MET A 155 1.69 -6.32 7.01
C MET A 155 0.90 -6.73 8.24
N ALA A 156 0.17 -7.83 8.13
CA ALA A 156 -0.58 -8.42 9.24
C ALA A 156 0.36 -8.96 10.33
N ILE A 157 -0.02 -8.77 11.60
CA ILE A 157 0.64 -9.32 12.79
C ILE A 157 -0.41 -9.88 13.76
N ASN A 158 0.01 -10.65 14.76
CA ASN A 158 -0.93 -11.36 15.63
C ASN A 158 -1.61 -10.49 16.70
N ARG A 159 -1.08 -9.30 16.99
CA ARG A 159 -1.68 -8.32 17.91
C ARG A 159 -1.20 -6.91 17.58
N ALA A 160 -2.09 -5.95 17.68
CA ALA A 160 -1.79 -4.53 17.69
C ALA A 160 -2.83 -3.83 18.55
N SER A 161 -2.42 -2.88 19.36
CA SER A 161 -3.32 -2.10 20.21
C SER A 161 -2.69 -0.78 20.58
N ARG A 162 -3.51 0.26 20.63
CA ARG A 162 -3.13 1.61 21.06
C ARG A 162 -3.95 2.02 22.28
N THR A 163 -3.32 2.63 23.27
CA THR A 163 -4.04 3.18 24.42
C THR A 163 -4.90 4.35 23.96
N TYR A 164 -6.19 4.28 24.25
CA TYR A 164 -7.13 5.33 23.90
C TYR A 164 -6.82 6.63 24.67
N ASN A 165 -6.77 7.74 23.94
CA ASN A 165 -6.64 9.09 24.48
C ASN A 165 -7.86 9.93 24.08
N SER A 166 -8.65 10.37 25.07
CA SER A 166 -9.88 11.14 24.83
C SER A 166 -9.67 12.50 24.18
N SER A 167 -8.43 12.99 24.13
CA SER A 167 -8.08 14.26 23.47
C SER A 167 -7.66 14.08 22.00
N GLN A 168 -7.58 12.85 21.50
CA GLN A 168 -7.19 12.53 20.12
C GLN A 168 -8.40 12.01 19.32
N VAL A 169 -8.42 12.33 18.03
CA VAL A 169 -9.40 11.79 17.08
C VAL A 169 -9.08 10.32 16.80
N THR A 170 -10.10 9.47 16.68
CA THR A 170 -9.93 8.06 16.30
C THR A 170 -10.16 7.87 14.82
N ILE A 171 -9.19 7.28 14.14
CA ILE A 171 -9.27 6.87 12.74
C ILE A 171 -8.88 5.39 12.61
N SER A 172 -9.19 4.77 11.47
CA SER A 172 -8.84 3.37 11.24
C SER A 172 -7.33 3.18 11.05
N SER A 173 -6.87 1.94 11.22
CA SER A 173 -5.49 1.53 10.94
C SER A 173 -5.10 1.65 9.45
N LEU A 174 -6.06 1.85 8.54
CA LEU A 174 -5.77 2.13 7.12
C LEU A 174 -5.79 3.63 6.82
N ASP A 175 -6.70 4.38 7.45
CA ASP A 175 -6.78 5.84 7.32
C ASP A 175 -5.51 6.54 7.85
N ILE A 176 -4.82 5.96 8.83
CA ILE A 176 -3.51 6.47 9.30
C ILE A 176 -2.46 6.45 8.17
N VAL A 177 -2.54 5.46 7.25
CA VAL A 177 -1.66 5.41 6.08
C VAL A 177 -2.06 6.48 5.09
N ARG A 178 -3.36 6.64 4.84
CA ARG A 178 -3.87 7.71 3.98
C ARG A 178 -3.46 9.09 4.48
N LEU A 179 -3.50 9.30 5.80
CA LEU A 179 -3.06 10.53 6.46
C LEU A 179 -1.58 10.83 6.15
N ALA A 180 -0.70 9.84 6.28
CA ALA A 180 0.71 10.02 5.93
C ALA A 180 0.89 10.35 4.44
N LEU A 181 0.24 9.59 3.56
CA LEU A 181 0.39 9.80 2.11
C LEU A 181 -0.06 11.19 1.67
N GLU A 182 -1.05 11.80 2.33
CA GLU A 182 -1.54 13.13 1.95
C GLU A 182 -0.82 14.29 2.63
N PHE A 183 -0.30 14.11 3.85
CA PHE A 183 0.14 15.21 4.69
C PHE A 183 1.60 15.15 5.15
N ALA A 184 2.36 14.09 4.80
CA ALA A 184 3.76 13.97 5.13
C ALA A 184 4.65 13.81 3.89
N SER A 185 5.82 14.43 3.94
CA SER A 185 6.87 14.31 2.91
C SER A 185 7.99 13.36 3.34
N THR A 186 8.18 13.19 4.65
CA THR A 186 9.26 12.39 5.24
C THR A 186 8.73 11.38 6.25
N VAL A 187 9.55 10.38 6.59
CA VAL A 187 9.25 9.42 7.65
C VAL A 187 8.95 10.14 8.96
N ASP A 188 9.75 11.14 9.34
CA ASP A 188 9.57 11.87 10.60
C ASP A 188 8.26 12.66 10.66
N GLU A 189 7.87 13.31 9.56
CA GLU A 189 6.57 14.00 9.47
C GLU A 189 5.40 13.03 9.63
N ALA A 190 5.49 11.85 9.00
CA ALA A 190 4.47 10.82 9.11
C ALA A 190 4.37 10.27 10.55
N LEU A 191 5.50 10.00 11.20
CA LEU A 191 5.53 9.55 12.60
C LEU A 191 4.92 10.61 13.52
N PHE A 192 5.24 11.89 13.32
CA PHE A 192 4.65 12.99 14.06
C PHE A 192 3.13 13.04 13.89
N LEU A 193 2.61 12.88 12.67
CA LEU A 193 1.16 12.79 12.45
C LEU A 193 0.57 11.60 13.20
N TRP A 194 1.18 10.42 13.07
CA TRP A 194 0.66 9.17 13.65
C TRP A 194 0.59 9.19 15.18
N GLU A 195 1.51 9.87 15.85
CA GLU A 195 1.47 10.06 17.30
C GLU A 195 0.23 10.85 17.77
N ASN A 196 -0.40 11.64 16.90
CA ASN A 196 -1.51 12.53 17.26
C ASN A 196 -2.92 11.94 17.11
N TYR A 197 -3.05 10.68 16.68
CA TYR A 197 -4.35 10.03 16.43
C TYR A 197 -4.52 8.75 17.24
N ASN A 198 -5.71 8.51 17.81
CA ASN A 198 -6.08 7.16 18.19
C ASN A 198 -6.23 6.29 16.94
N ILE A 199 -5.85 5.02 17.04
CA ILE A 199 -5.93 4.06 15.94
C ILE A 199 -6.87 2.94 16.36
N GLN A 200 -7.91 2.75 15.58
CA GLN A 200 -8.79 1.59 15.66
C GLN A 200 -8.27 0.53 14.68
N PHE A 201 -7.82 -0.60 15.22
CA PHE A 201 -7.48 -1.78 14.43
C PHE A 201 -8.74 -2.60 14.13
N ASP A 202 -8.81 -3.15 12.92
CA ASP A 202 -9.85 -4.09 12.49
C ASP A 202 -9.54 -5.51 12.99
N SER A 203 -10.28 -6.52 12.52
CA SER A 203 -10.11 -7.93 12.94
C SER A 203 -8.70 -8.46 12.70
N VAL A 204 -8.01 -7.94 11.68
CA VAL A 204 -6.62 -8.27 11.36
C VAL A 204 -5.70 -7.15 11.85
N PRO A 205 -4.93 -7.35 12.94
CA PRO A 205 -3.95 -6.37 13.38
C PRO A 205 -2.81 -6.22 12.37
N ILE A 206 -2.27 -5.01 12.24
CA ILE A 206 -1.22 -4.69 11.27
C ILE A 206 -0.10 -3.86 11.90
N HIS A 207 1.08 -3.92 11.29
CA HIS A 207 2.16 -2.95 11.46
C HIS A 207 2.61 -2.40 10.10
N TYR A 208 3.51 -1.43 10.13
CA TYR A 208 3.86 -0.62 8.95
C TYR A 208 5.36 -0.64 8.70
N LEU A 209 5.77 -0.68 7.43
CA LEU A 209 7.08 -0.20 7.01
C LEU A 209 6.86 1.07 6.18
N ILE A 210 7.51 2.15 6.59
CA ILE A 210 7.47 3.46 5.92
C ILE A 210 8.88 3.83 5.48
N ALA A 211 9.02 4.45 4.31
CA ALA A 211 10.29 4.96 3.81
C ALA A 211 10.09 6.26 3.00
N ASP A 212 11.15 7.06 2.88
CA ASP A 212 11.15 8.29 2.08
C ASP A 212 12.34 8.35 1.10
N CYS A 213 12.29 9.34 0.22
CA CYS A 213 13.31 9.55 -0.81
C CYS A 213 14.63 10.14 -0.28
N GLU A 214 14.67 10.51 1.00
CA GLU A 214 15.87 11.02 1.70
C GLU A 214 16.72 9.89 2.28
N GLY A 215 16.24 8.65 2.25
CA GLY A 215 16.95 7.47 2.72
C GLY A 215 16.61 7.07 4.15
N ASN A 216 15.48 7.56 4.68
CA ASN A 216 14.98 7.10 5.97
C ASN A 216 13.96 5.99 5.77
N SER A 217 13.93 5.04 6.71
CA SER A 217 12.80 4.14 6.87
C SER A 217 12.56 3.77 8.33
N ALA A 218 11.33 3.37 8.64
CA ALA A 218 10.96 2.92 9.97
C ALA A 218 9.93 1.78 9.91
N ILE A 219 10.09 0.82 10.81
CA ILE A 219 9.02 -0.14 11.14
C ILE A 219 8.28 0.41 12.35
N VAL A 220 6.95 0.49 12.25
CA VAL A 220 6.10 1.10 13.28
C VAL A 220 5.08 0.08 13.76
N GLU A 221 5.06 -0.16 15.07
CA GLU A 221 4.17 -1.12 15.72
C GLU A 221 3.44 -0.46 16.90
N TRP A 222 2.15 -0.74 17.05
CA TRP A 222 1.40 -0.38 18.26
C TRP A 222 1.19 -1.61 19.12
N ILE A 223 2.01 -1.78 20.15
CA ILE A 223 2.04 -2.98 20.99
C ILE A 223 1.72 -2.60 22.43
N ASP A 224 0.79 -3.34 23.04
CA ASP A 224 0.38 -3.16 24.43
C ASP A 224 -0.01 -1.71 24.80
N GLY A 225 -0.47 -0.94 23.80
CA GLY A 225 -0.93 0.43 23.95
C GLY A 225 0.05 1.49 23.46
N ASP A 226 1.33 1.15 23.33
CA ASP A 226 2.42 2.08 23.02
C ASP A 226 2.86 1.98 21.56
N MET A 227 3.36 3.09 21.02
CA MET A 227 3.97 3.15 19.68
C MET A 227 5.46 2.84 19.77
N PHE A 228 5.90 1.84 19.02
CA PHE A 228 7.31 1.46 18.88
C PHE A 228 7.78 1.76 17.47
N VAL A 229 8.95 2.41 17.36
CA VAL A 229 9.54 2.83 16.09
C VAL A 229 10.94 2.24 15.98
N TYR A 230 11.17 1.47 14.91
CA TYR A 230 12.46 0.89 14.57
C TYR A 230 13.00 1.55 13.30
N HIS A 231 13.80 2.59 13.46
CA HIS A 231 14.48 3.22 12.32
C HIS A 231 15.52 2.27 11.69
N ASN A 232 15.75 2.43 10.39
CA ASN A 232 16.82 1.71 9.70
C ASN A 232 18.19 2.04 10.31
N LYS A 233 19.03 1.01 10.42
CA LYS A 233 20.43 1.14 10.83
C LYS A 233 21.41 0.96 9.68
N ASN A 234 20.92 0.35 8.61
CA ASN A 234 21.63 0.18 7.36
C ASN A 234 20.90 1.00 6.29
N GLU A 235 21.50 1.09 5.12
CA GLU A 235 20.88 1.69 3.93
C GLU A 235 19.80 0.76 3.30
N TRP A 236 19.22 -0.12 4.10
CA TRP A 236 18.08 -0.96 3.76
C TRP A 236 17.36 -1.41 5.03
N GLN A 237 16.09 -1.78 4.89
CA GLN A 237 15.28 -2.32 5.96
C GLN A 237 14.27 -3.32 5.41
N VAL A 238 14.01 -4.40 6.14
CA VAL A 238 13.06 -5.46 5.76
C VAL A 238 12.04 -5.62 6.87
N SER A 239 10.79 -5.88 6.51
CA SER A 239 9.74 -6.21 7.47
C SER A 239 8.79 -7.25 6.90
N THR A 240 8.38 -8.20 7.74
CA THR A 240 7.39 -9.24 7.43
C THR A 240 6.46 -9.41 8.63
N ASN A 241 5.57 -10.40 8.61
CA ASN A 241 4.45 -10.59 9.55
C ASN A 241 4.83 -11.02 10.99
N PHE A 242 5.91 -10.51 11.56
CA PHE A 242 6.25 -10.73 12.97
C PHE A 242 6.47 -9.41 13.68
N ILE A 243 6.29 -9.43 14.99
CA ILE A 243 6.43 -8.27 15.84
C ILE A 243 7.90 -8.09 16.20
N PHE A 244 8.47 -6.94 15.88
CA PHE A 244 9.87 -6.61 16.15
C PHE A 244 10.14 -6.40 17.64
N THR A 245 9.16 -5.92 18.42
CA THR A 245 9.29 -5.84 19.89
C THR A 245 9.48 -7.19 20.56
N ASP A 246 9.01 -8.27 19.93
CA ASP A 246 9.08 -9.63 20.48
C ASP A 246 10.38 -10.34 20.06
N GLY A 247 11.14 -9.72 19.14
CA GLY A 247 12.41 -10.21 18.62
C GLY A 247 12.33 -10.62 17.15
N ILE A 248 13.51 -10.85 16.56
CA ILE A 248 13.61 -11.24 15.15
C ILE A 248 13.14 -12.69 14.96
N SER A 249 12.18 -12.87 14.06
CA SER A 249 11.62 -14.17 13.71
C SER A 249 12.54 -14.99 12.78
N SER A 250 12.34 -16.32 12.75
CA SER A 250 12.93 -17.22 11.76
C SER A 250 12.16 -17.23 10.42
N CYS A 251 11.44 -16.16 10.10
CA CYS A 251 10.69 -16.02 8.87
C CYS A 251 11.63 -16.13 7.66
N TRP A 252 11.42 -17.14 6.81
CA TRP A 252 12.28 -17.39 5.66
C TRP A 252 12.26 -16.22 4.66
N ARG A 253 11.10 -15.58 4.43
CA ARG A 253 10.98 -14.39 3.56
C ARG A 253 11.82 -13.22 4.06
N TYR A 254 11.78 -12.96 5.37
CA TYR A 254 12.61 -11.93 6.00
C TYR A 254 14.10 -12.24 5.80
N GLN A 255 14.51 -13.49 6.02
CA GLN A 255 15.90 -13.92 5.84
C GLN A 255 16.37 -13.80 4.39
N THR A 256 15.55 -14.26 3.43
CA THR A 256 15.83 -14.17 1.99
C THR A 256 16.01 -12.72 1.54
N ALA A 257 15.04 -11.84 1.82
CA ALA A 257 15.14 -10.43 1.45
C ALA A 257 16.34 -9.75 2.13
N THR A 258 16.56 -10.03 3.41
CA THR A 258 17.70 -9.47 4.16
C THR A 258 19.03 -9.91 3.55
N GLN A 259 19.18 -11.19 3.22
CA GLN A 259 20.40 -11.73 2.61
C GLN A 259 20.66 -11.08 1.24
N MET A 260 19.65 -11.03 0.36
CA MET A 260 19.82 -10.46 -0.98
C MET A 260 20.17 -8.96 -0.94
N LEU A 261 19.59 -8.21 0.01
CA LEU A 261 19.93 -6.80 0.22
C LEU A 261 21.35 -6.63 0.77
N GLN A 262 21.75 -7.48 1.72
CA GLN A 262 23.10 -7.50 2.29
C GLN A 262 24.17 -7.81 1.24
N GLU A 263 23.93 -8.78 0.36
CA GLU A 263 24.87 -9.15 -0.72
C GLU A 263 25.14 -8.00 -1.70
N CYS A 264 24.23 -7.02 -1.76
CA CYS A 264 24.34 -5.84 -2.60
C CYS A 264 24.59 -4.55 -1.80
N ASP A 265 24.82 -4.62 -0.48
CA ASP A 265 24.92 -3.46 0.41
C ASP A 265 23.77 -2.45 0.25
N GLY A 266 22.56 -2.92 -0.09
CA GLY A 266 21.38 -2.09 -0.37
C GLY A 266 21.40 -1.34 -1.71
N TYR A 267 22.42 -1.52 -2.56
CA TYR A 267 22.48 -0.96 -3.92
C TYR A 267 21.58 -1.75 -4.87
N VAL A 268 20.27 -1.51 -4.81
CA VAL A 268 19.26 -2.27 -5.55
C VAL A 268 18.47 -1.33 -6.46
N LYS A 269 18.43 -1.67 -7.75
CA LYS A 269 17.52 -1.05 -8.75
C LYS A 269 16.19 -1.78 -8.82
N MET A 270 15.19 -1.19 -9.47
CA MET A 270 13.84 -1.74 -9.53
C MET A 270 13.78 -3.18 -10.05
N GLU A 271 14.61 -3.55 -11.03
CA GLU A 271 14.65 -4.92 -11.57
C GLU A 271 15.10 -5.93 -10.50
N LYS A 272 16.18 -5.61 -9.79
CA LYS A 272 16.68 -6.45 -8.69
C LYS A 272 15.69 -6.44 -7.51
N GLY A 273 14.99 -5.33 -7.30
CA GLY A 273 13.90 -5.25 -6.34
C GLY A 273 12.78 -6.25 -6.65
N MET A 274 12.42 -6.39 -7.94
CA MET A 274 11.43 -7.37 -8.36
C MET A 274 11.92 -8.81 -8.19
N GLU A 275 13.20 -9.09 -8.45
CA GLU A 275 13.80 -10.41 -8.16
C GLU A 275 13.75 -10.76 -6.65
N ILE A 276 13.98 -9.78 -5.76
CA ILE A 276 13.85 -9.99 -4.30
C ILE A 276 12.41 -10.37 -3.95
N LEU A 277 11.44 -9.68 -4.54
CA LEU A 277 10.02 -9.98 -4.35
C LEU A 277 9.63 -11.35 -4.90
N GLU A 278 10.12 -11.73 -6.08
CA GLU A 278 9.94 -13.07 -6.64
C GLU A 278 10.49 -14.15 -5.70
N ALA A 279 11.70 -13.95 -5.20
CA ALA A 279 12.33 -14.87 -4.25
C ALA A 279 11.58 -14.98 -2.91
N CYS A 280 10.77 -13.99 -2.55
CA CYS A 280 9.95 -13.99 -1.33
C CYS A 280 8.47 -14.31 -1.59
N SER A 281 8.10 -14.63 -2.84
CA SER A 281 6.73 -14.88 -3.24
C SER A 281 6.25 -16.27 -2.85
N GLN A 282 4.93 -16.43 -2.82
CA GLN A 282 4.24 -17.67 -2.48
C GLN A 282 3.21 -17.95 -3.59
N ASP A 283 3.41 -19.00 -4.38
CA ASP A 283 2.68 -19.29 -5.63
C ASP A 283 1.14 -19.17 -5.53
N ASP A 284 0.54 -19.60 -4.41
CA ASP A 284 -0.91 -19.57 -4.20
C ASP A 284 -1.41 -18.35 -3.40
N TRP A 285 -0.52 -17.50 -2.89
CA TRP A 285 -0.87 -16.40 -1.99
C TRP A 285 -0.49 -15.03 -2.52
N THR A 286 0.67 -14.87 -3.15
CA THR A 286 1.12 -13.57 -3.66
C THR A 286 0.19 -13.10 -4.79
N ARG A 287 -0.64 -12.09 -4.49
CA ARG A 287 -1.60 -11.51 -5.45
C ARG A 287 -0.96 -10.42 -6.28
N TRP A 288 -0.08 -9.64 -5.68
CA TRP A 288 0.72 -8.67 -6.41
C TRP A 288 2.04 -8.37 -5.71
N SER A 289 2.97 -7.88 -6.52
CA SER A 289 4.30 -7.48 -6.09
C SER A 289 4.61 -6.12 -6.69
N ASN A 290 4.82 -5.12 -5.83
CA ASN A 290 5.07 -3.73 -6.19
C ASN A 290 6.51 -3.34 -5.89
N VAL A 291 7.18 -2.65 -6.80
CA VAL A 291 8.42 -1.92 -6.56
C VAL A 291 8.21 -0.45 -6.91
N TYR A 292 8.43 0.43 -5.94
CA TYR A 292 8.33 1.89 -6.09
C TYR A 292 9.74 2.48 -6.16
N ASN A 293 9.98 3.39 -7.09
CA ASN A 293 11.14 4.26 -7.07
C ASN A 293 10.75 5.60 -6.45
N LEU A 294 11.35 5.91 -5.31
CA LEU A 294 10.92 7.02 -4.46
C LEU A 294 11.34 8.39 -5.00
N LYS A 295 12.19 8.43 -6.04
CA LYS A 295 12.59 9.70 -6.68
C LYS A 295 12.00 9.89 -8.07
N THR A 296 12.01 8.85 -8.90
CA THR A 296 11.42 8.96 -10.24
C THR A 296 9.90 8.85 -10.18
N LEU A 297 9.34 8.36 -9.07
CA LEU A 297 7.92 8.10 -8.87
C LEU A 297 7.35 7.06 -9.85
N GLU A 298 8.23 6.19 -10.34
CA GLU A 298 7.88 5.03 -11.15
C GLU A 298 7.48 3.85 -10.25
N ILE A 299 6.47 3.10 -10.66
CA ILE A 299 6.02 1.89 -9.97
C ILE A 299 6.00 0.73 -10.96
N HIS A 300 6.65 -0.37 -10.59
CA HIS A 300 6.55 -1.66 -11.26
C HIS A 300 5.64 -2.57 -10.46
N ILE A 301 4.61 -3.12 -11.11
CA ILE A 301 3.70 -4.10 -10.50
C ILE A 301 3.61 -5.35 -11.37
N THR A 302 3.67 -6.50 -10.71
CA THR A 302 3.21 -7.78 -11.27
C THR A 302 2.05 -8.30 -10.44
N VAL A 303 1.20 -9.12 -11.04
CA VAL A 303 0.02 -9.72 -10.41
C VAL A 303 0.03 -11.24 -10.59
N ASN A 304 -0.51 -11.97 -9.62
CA ASN A 304 -0.62 -13.43 -9.61
C ASN A 304 0.69 -14.14 -9.98
N THR A 305 1.79 -13.74 -9.33
CA THR A 305 3.15 -14.30 -9.49
C THR A 305 3.64 -14.40 -10.94
N ASN A 306 3.08 -13.63 -11.87
CA ASN A 306 3.49 -13.61 -13.27
C ASN A 306 4.65 -12.61 -13.47
N TYR A 307 5.81 -12.92 -12.92
CA TYR A 307 7.00 -12.08 -12.99
C TYR A 307 7.54 -11.87 -14.43
N GLN A 308 6.99 -12.57 -15.42
CA GLN A 308 7.27 -12.32 -16.84
C GLN A 308 6.46 -11.14 -17.41
N THR A 309 5.45 -10.65 -16.69
CA THR A 309 4.63 -9.49 -17.07
C THR A 309 4.72 -8.45 -15.95
N ILE A 310 5.41 -7.35 -16.23
CA ILE A 310 5.51 -6.19 -15.35
C ILE A 310 4.72 -5.05 -15.99
N TYR A 311 3.87 -4.41 -15.21
CA TYR A 311 3.19 -3.18 -15.59
C TYR A 311 3.90 -1.99 -14.95
N THR A 312 4.17 -0.96 -15.75
CA THR A 312 4.80 0.28 -15.27
C THR A 312 3.77 1.41 -15.18
N PHE A 313 3.72 2.03 -14.01
CA PHE A 313 2.96 3.24 -13.75
C PHE A 313 3.91 4.38 -13.42
N GLN A 314 3.51 5.58 -13.80
CA GLN A 314 4.23 6.80 -13.48
C GLN A 314 3.24 7.78 -12.87
N MET A 315 3.59 8.28 -11.69
CA MET A 315 2.87 9.39 -11.06
C MET A 315 3.20 10.71 -11.76
#